data_AF-A0A7K2X351-F1
#
_entry.id   AF-A0A7K2X351-F1
#
_cell.length_a   1.000
_cell.length_b   1.000
_cell.length_c   1.000
_cell.angle_alpha   90.00
_cell.angle_beta   90.00
_cell.angle_gamma   90.00
#
_symmetry.space_group_name_H-M   'P 1'
#
loop_
_entity.id
_entity.type
_entity.pdbx_description
1 polymer ?
#
loop_
_entity_poly.entity_id
_entity_poly.type
_entity_poly.pdbx_seq_one_letter_code
_entity_poly.pdbx_strand_id
1 'polypeptide(L)' 'LCLWCCLAWVGTIVMFWYVTSHNVRHGVLPAPAWLRTFFGEFTWVLPALHIGIIGMLILTRWWDFWTS' A
#
# COMPACT_ATOMS: atom_id res chain seq x y z
N LEU A 1 -14.58 9.62 7.57
CA LEU A 1 -13.31 9.92 6.86
C LEU A 1 -13.69 10.55 5.52
N CYS A 2 -13.24 11.76 5.20
CA CYS A 2 -13.65 12.40 3.94
C CYS A 2 -13.02 11.68 2.73
N LEU A 3 -13.68 11.78 1.58
CA LEU A 3 -13.21 11.19 0.31
C LEU A 3 -11.76 11.58 0.02
N TRP A 4 -11.40 12.83 0.31
CA TRP A 4 -10.04 13.33 0.13
C TRP A 4 -8.99 12.57 0.96
N CYS A 5 -9.28 12.29 2.23
CA CYS A 5 -8.39 11.48 3.06
C CYS A 5 -8.24 10.06 2.52
N CYS A 6 -9.33 9.44 2.04
CA CYS A 6 -9.26 8.13 1.40
C CYS A 6 -8.34 8.16 0.17
N LEU A 7 -8.48 9.17 -0.69
CA LEU A 7 -7.67 9.34 -1.89
C LEU A 7 -6.19 9.59 -1.56
N ALA A 8 -5.91 10.42 -0.55
CA ALA A 8 -4.54 10.68 -0.09
C ALA A 8 -3.86 9.40 0.44
N TRP A 9 -4.59 8.57 1.17
CA TRP A 9 -4.07 7.29 1.65
C TRP A 9 -3.77 6.33 0.50
N VAL A 10 -4.69 6.16 -0.45
CA VAL A 10 -4.45 5.33 -1.64
C VAL A 10 -3.23 5.81 -2.41
N GLY A 11 -3.12 7.11 -2.66
CA GLY A 11 -1.99 7.71 -3.38
C GLY A 11 -0.65 7.48 -2.68
N THR A 12 -0.57 7.77 -1.38
CA THR A 12 0.69 7.64 -0.63
C THR A 12 1.14 6.18 -0.50
N ILE A 13 0.21 5.24 -0.32
CA ILE A 13 0.53 3.80 -0.22
C ILE A 13 1.03 3.27 -1.56
N VAL A 14 0.33 3.58 -2.66
CA VAL A 14 0.77 3.15 -3.99
C VAL A 14 2.14 3.73 -4.32
N MET A 15 2.34 5.03 -4.08
CA MET A 15 3.63 5.70 -4.28
C MET A 15 4.74 5.03 -3.48
N PHE A 16 4.52 4.76 -2.19
CA PHE A 16 5.48 4.12 -1.31
C PHE A 16 5.90 2.73 -1.82
N TRP A 17 4.93 1.88 -2.14
CA TRP A 17 5.22 0.52 -2.62
C TRP A 17 5.86 0.51 -4.00
N TYR A 18 5.45 1.41 -4.89
CA TYR A 18 6.08 1.57 -6.19
C TYR A 18 7.56 1.95 -6.06
N VAL A 19 7.85 3.00 -5.28
CA VAL A 19 9.23 3.46 -5.03
C VAL A 19 10.05 2.37 -4.33
N THR A 20 9.46 1.65 -3.39
CA THR A 20 10.13 0.53 -2.70
C THR A 20 10.49 -0.58 -3.70
N SER A 21 9.55 -0.99 -4.55
CA SER A 21 9.80 -2.02 -5.57
C SER A 21 10.87 -1.59 -6.58
N HIS A 22 10.85 -0.33 -7.01
CA HIS A 22 11.84 0.25 -7.91
C HIS A 22 13.24 0.23 -7.30
N ASN A 23 13.38 0.68 -6.04
CA ASN A 23 14.66 0.70 -5.33
C ASN A 23 15.23 -0.71 -5.09
N VAL A 24 14.37 -1.68 -4.74
CA VAL A 24 14.78 -3.08 -4.53
C VAL A 24 15.22 -3.73 -5.83
N ARG A 25 14.50 -3.51 -6.94
CA ARG A 25 14.84 -4.05 -8.27
C ARG A 25 16.13 -3.43 -8.84
N HIS A 26 16.30 -2.12 -8.70
CA HIS A 26 17.52 -1.42 -9.13
C HIS A 26 18.72 -1.62 -8.18
N GLY A 27 18.52 -2.27 -7.03
CA GLY A 27 19.61 -2.60 -6.11
C GLY A 27 20.18 -1.43 -5.34
N VAL A 28 19.44 -0.33 -5.25
CA VAL A 28 19.78 0.85 -4.45
C VAL A 28 19.75 0.51 -2.96
N LEU A 29 18.89 -0.44 -2.57
CA LEU A 29 18.90 -1.04 -1.24
C LEU A 29 19.69 -2.37 -1.28
N PRO A 30 20.63 -2.61 -0.34
CA PRO A 30 21.32 -3.90 -0.20
C PRO A 30 20.33 -4.94 0.35
N ALA A 31 19.42 -5.38 -0.52
CA ALA A 31 18.39 -6.35 -0.21
C ALA A 31 18.94 -7.76 -0.49
N PRO A 32 18.81 -8.70 0.46
CA PRO A 32 19.21 -10.09 0.25
C PRO A 32 18.40 -10.72 -0.89
N ALA A 33 18.97 -11.70 -1.58
CA ALA A 33 18.43 -12.25 -2.83
C ALA A 33 16.96 -12.71 -2.70
N TRP A 34 16.59 -13.33 -1.57
CA TRP A 34 15.22 -13.74 -1.30
C TRP A 34 14.24 -12.57 -1.24
N LEU A 35 14.65 -11.42 -0.67
CA LEU A 35 13.83 -10.21 -0.59
C LEU A 35 13.64 -9.58 -1.98
N ARG A 36 14.66 -9.62 -2.83
CA ARG A 36 14.56 -9.20 -4.23
C ARG A 36 13.60 -10.06 -5.05
N THR A 37 13.63 -11.38 -4.86
CA THR A 37 12.67 -12.30 -5.50
C THR A 37 11.25 -12.06 -4.98
N PHE A 38 11.09 -11.84 -3.67
CA PHE A 38 9.80 -11.56 -3.04
C PHE A 38 9.17 -10.26 -3.56
N PHE A 39 9.96 -9.18 -3.62
CA PHE A 39 9.56 -7.93 -4.27
C PHE A 39 9.57 -8.01 -5.80
N GLY A 40 10.05 -9.09 -6.40
CA GLY A 40 9.96 -9.35 -7.83
C GLY A 40 8.57 -9.88 -8.19
N GLU A 41 8.12 -10.91 -7.45
CA GLU A 41 6.88 -11.65 -7.67
C GLU A 41 5.65 -11.01 -7.01
N PHE A 42 5.78 -10.37 -5.84
CA PHE A 42 4.66 -9.90 -5.02
C PHE A 42 4.53 -8.37 -4.93
N THR A 43 5.05 -7.61 -5.91
CA THR A 43 5.00 -6.13 -5.89
C THR A 43 3.62 -5.53 -5.64
N TRP A 44 2.57 -6.20 -6.12
CA TRP A 44 1.19 -5.72 -6.02
C TRP A 44 0.45 -6.23 -4.79
N VAL A 45 0.89 -7.34 -4.20
CA VAL A 45 0.19 -7.95 -3.06
C VAL A 45 0.31 -7.08 -1.82
N LEU A 46 1.48 -6.50 -1.57
CA LEU A 46 1.71 -5.62 -0.43
C LEU A 46 0.88 -4.31 -0.47
N PRO A 47 0.85 -3.54 -1.57
CA PRO A 47 -0.02 -2.38 -1.68
C PRO A 47 -1.51 -2.76 -1.65
N ALA A 48 -1.92 -3.85 -2.31
CA ALA A 48 -3.31 -4.30 -2.28
C ALA A 48 -3.75 -4.69 -0.86
N LEU A 49 -2.92 -5.42 -0.11
CA LEU A 49 -3.20 -5.80 1.27
C LEU A 49 -3.32 -4.56 2.18
N HIS A 50 -2.40 -3.59 2.06
CA HIS A 50 -2.46 -2.36 2.84
C HIS A 50 -3.75 -1.57 2.55
N ILE A 51 -4.07 -1.36 1.28
CA ILE A 51 -5.31 -0.69 0.86
C ILE A 51 -6.53 -1.46 1.39
N GLY A 52 -6.53 -2.79 1.33
CA GLY A 52 -7.60 -3.63 1.85
C GLY A 52 -7.79 -3.49 3.35
N ILE A 53 -6.71 -3.51 4.14
CA ILE A 53 -6.76 -3.34 5.61
C ILE A 53 -7.32 -1.95 5.95
N ILE A 54 -6.84 -0.90 5.27
CA ILE A 54 -7.31 0.47 5.52
C ILE A 54 -8.76 0.63 5.10
N GLY A 55 -9.15 0.08 3.95
CA GLY A 55 -10.55 0.03 3.51
C GLY A 55 -11.43 -0.67 4.53
N MET A 56 -11.01 -1.82 5.04
CA MET A 56 -11.72 -2.56 6.09
C MET A 56 -11.84 -1.74 7.38
N LEU A 57 -10.79 -1.04 7.79
CA LEU A 57 -10.83 -0.14 8.95
C LEU A 57 -11.81 1.01 8.73
N ILE A 58 -11.82 1.62 7.55
CA ILE A 58 -12.78 2.68 7.20
C ILE A 58 -14.22 2.16 7.27
N LEU A 59 -14.46 0.97 6.71
CA LEU A 59 -15.78 0.32 6.72
C LEU A 59 -16.25 -0.11 8.12
N THR A 60 -15.35 -0.48 9.03
CA THR A 60 -15.73 -0.97 10.36
C THR A 60 -15.78 0.11 11.44
N ARG A 61 -14.97 1.18 11.30
CA ARG A 61 -14.88 2.26 12.30
C ARG A 61 -15.53 3.56 11.88
N TRP A 62 -15.69 3.81 10.58
CA TRP A 62 -16.12 5.11 10.05
C TRP A 62 -17.30 5.01 9.08
N TRP A 63 -18.01 3.88 9.06
CA TRP A 63 -19.22 3.69 8.27
C TRP A 63 -20.29 4.73 8.61
N ASP A 64 -20.49 4.99 9.90
CA ASP A 64 -21.51 5.92 10.39
C ASP A 64 -21.34 7.33 9.81
N PHE A 65 -20.10 7.75 9.52
CA PHE A 65 -19.76 9.06 8.95
C PHE A 65 -20.18 9.24 7.48
N TRP A 66 -20.43 8.14 6.76
CA TRP A 66 -20.89 8.16 5.36
C TRP A 66 -22.41 8.01 5.24
N THR A 67 -23.04 7.42 6.27
CA THR A 67 -24.49 7.18 6.31
C THR A 67 -25.28 8.24 7.07
N SER A 68 -24.62 9.14 7.82
CA SER A 68 -25.24 10.24 8.58
C SER A 68 -25.10 11.59 7.89
#